data_AF-A0A5J4PCZ6-F1
#
_entry.id   AF-A0A5J4PCZ6-F1
#
_cell.length_a   1.000
_cell.length_b   1.000
_cell.length_c   1.000
_cell.angle_alpha   90.00
_cell.angle_beta   90.00
_cell.angle_gamma   90.00
#
_symmetry.space_group_name_H-M   'P 1'
#
loop_
_entity.id
_entity.type
_entity.pdbx_description
1 polymer ?
#
loop_
_entity_poly.entity_id
_entity_poly.type
_entity_poly.pdbx_seq_one_letter_code
_entity_poly.pdbx_strand_id
1 'polypeptide(L)' 'MVRFFGNIEAKTDTKGRVFIPAQFRKQLTADSEERLIMRKDVFQDCLVLYPESVWNEE' A
#
# COMPACT_ATOMS: atom_id res chain seq x y z
N MET A 1 13.20 12.19 -8.40
CA MET A 1 12.49 11.01 -8.92
C MET A 1 12.07 10.16 -7.74
N VAL A 2 10.78 10.13 -7.45
CA VAL A 2 10.23 9.35 -6.33
C VAL A 2 10.24 7.87 -6.74
N ARG A 3 10.73 7.01 -5.86
CA ARG A 3 10.89 5.57 -6.09
C ARG A 3 9.98 4.83 -5.11
N PHE A 4 8.84 4.35 -5.60
CA PHE A 4 7.91 3.50 -4.84
C PHE A 4 8.14 2.03 -5.24
N PHE A 5 9.33 1.49 -4.91
CA PHE A 5 9.65 0.09 -5.13
C PHE A 5 10.41 -0.49 -3.95
N GLY A 6 10.27 -1.78 -3.73
CA GLY A 6 11.00 -2.52 -2.69
C GLY A 6 10.13 -3.63 -2.11
N ASN A 7 10.79 -4.69 -1.67
CA ASN A 7 10.15 -5.86 -1.09
C ASN A 7 10.63 -6.02 0.35
N ILE A 8 9.71 -6.36 1.25
CA ILE A 8 10.04 -6.66 2.64
C ILE A 8 9.25 -7.89 3.05
N GLU A 9 9.88 -8.76 3.83
CA GLU A 9 9.16 -9.78 4.58
C GLU A 9 8.67 -9.20 5.90
N ALA A 10 7.36 -9.25 6.13
CA ALA A 10 6.74 -8.82 7.38
C ALA A 10 5.62 -9.78 7.74
N LYS A 11 5.36 -9.91 9.05
CA LYS A 11 4.21 -10.66 9.58
C LYS A 11 3.13 -9.67 10.00
N THR A 12 1.88 -10.08 9.87
CA THR A 12 0.76 -9.36 10.48
C THR A 12 0.82 -9.51 11.98
N ASP A 13 0.35 -8.50 12.70
CA ASP A 13 0.18 -8.63 14.14
C ASP A 13 -1.09 -9.42 14.52
N THR A 14 -1.33 -9.57 15.82
CA THR A 14 -2.48 -10.31 16.37
C THR A 14 -3.85 -9.69 16.04
N LYS A 15 -3.86 -8.46 15.51
CA LYS A 15 -5.08 -7.75 15.08
C LYS A 15 -5.20 -7.68 13.56
N GLY A 16 -4.33 -8.39 12.83
CA GLY A 16 -4.33 -8.38 11.37
C GLY A 16 -3.78 -7.09 10.76
N ARG A 17 -3.07 -6.24 11.52
CA ARG A 17 -2.45 -5.03 10.97
C ARG A 17 -1.18 -5.42 10.21
N VAL A 18 -0.99 -4.81 9.04
CA VAL A 18 0.21 -4.96 8.21
C VAL A 18 1.18 -3.83 8.50
N PHE A 19 2.47 -4.15 8.58
CA PHE A 19 3.52 -3.15 8.68
C PHE A 19 3.82 -2.54 7.31
N ILE A 20 3.67 -1.21 7.20
CA ILE A 20 4.12 -0.45 6.02
C ILE A 20 5.46 0.23 6.36
N PRO A 21 6.54 -0.07 5.62
CA PRO A 21 7.84 0.57 5.80
C PRO A 21 7.76 2.09 5.81
N ALA A 22 8.60 2.72 6.62
CA ALA A 22 8.59 4.17 6.80
C ALA A 22 8.79 4.94 5.49
N GLN A 23 9.57 4.39 4.54
CA GLN A 23 9.78 5.01 3.23
C GLN A 23 8.50 5.12 2.40
N PHE A 24 7.64 4.10 2.44
CA PHE A 24 6.37 4.09 1.71
C PHE A 24 5.34 4.94 2.43
N ARG A 25 5.30 4.88 3.78
CA ARG A 25 4.44 5.78 4.57
C ARG A 25 4.73 7.25 4.29
N LYS A 26 6.01 7.65 4.21
CA LYS A 26 6.40 9.02 3.89
C LYS A 26 5.86 9.48 2.53
N GLN A 27 5.85 8.60 1.52
CA GLN A 27 5.34 8.92 0.19
C GLN A 27 3.83 9.09 0.22
N LEU A 28 3.10 8.12 0.78
CA LEU A 28 1.64 8.19 0.95
C LEU A 28 1.21 9.47 1.70
N THR A 29 1.90 9.82 2.79
CA THR A 29 1.56 11.03 3.56
C THR A 29 1.94 12.33 2.84
N ALA A 30 3.02 12.34 2.05
CA ALA A 30 3.44 13.53 1.30
C ALA A 30 2.44 13.91 0.21
N ASP A 31 1.77 12.91 -0.37
CA ASP A 31 0.78 13.08 -1.42
C ASP A 31 -0.65 13.24 -0.87
N SER A 32 -0.79 13.45 0.44
CA SER A 32 -2.09 13.58 1.14
C SER A 32 -3.03 12.37 0.94
N GLU A 33 -2.47 11.18 0.74
CA GLU A 33 -3.22 9.93 0.63
C GLU A 33 -3.65 9.44 2.02
N GLU A 34 -4.85 9.85 2.44
CA GLU A 34 -5.42 9.45 3.74
C GLU A 34 -6.10 8.09 3.69
N ARG A 35 -6.41 7.58 2.49
CA ARG A 35 -7.16 6.36 2.26
C ARG A 35 -6.44 5.44 1.29
N LEU A 36 -6.54 4.15 1.57
CA LEU A 36 -6.06 3.10 0.68
C LEU A 36 -7.23 2.21 0.30
N ILE A 37 -7.33 1.92 -1.00
CA ILE A 37 -8.29 0.96 -1.55
C ILE A 37 -7.63 -0.41 -1.59
N MET A 38 -8.26 -1.39 -0.94
CA MET A 38 -7.77 -2.77 -0.88
C MET A 38 -8.63 -3.67 -1.75
N ARG A 39 -7.98 -4.47 -2.60
CA ARG A 39 -8.64 -5.51 -3.40
C ARG A 39 -7.83 -6.80 -3.43
N LYS A 40 -8.51 -7.90 -3.73
CA LYS A 40 -7.84 -9.15 -4.12
C LYS A 40 -7.33 -9.02 -5.55
N ASP A 41 -6.10 -9.47 -5.80
CA ASP A 41 -5.59 -9.57 -7.15
C ASP A 41 -6.35 -10.64 -7.96
N VAL A 42 -6.49 -10.43 -9.27
CA VAL A 42 -7.23 -11.34 -10.15
C VAL A 42 -6.38 -12.49 -10.67
N PHE A 43 -5.06 -12.35 -10.64
CA PHE A 43 -4.11 -13.31 -11.21
C PHE A 43 -3.23 -13.96 -10.15
N GLN A 44 -2.98 -13.28 -9.02
CA GLN A 44 -2.15 -13.74 -7.92
C GLN A 44 -2.98 -13.90 -6.64
N ASP A 45 -2.59 -14.81 -5.76
CA ASP A 45 -3.23 -14.93 -4.45
C ASP A 45 -2.63 -13.93 -3.45
N CYS A 46 -2.85 -12.64 -3.72
CA CYS A 46 -2.39 -11.55 -2.89
C CYS A 46 -3.42 -10.41 -2.80
N LEU A 47 -3.18 -9.51 -1.85
CA LEU A 47 -3.90 -8.26 -1.72
C LEU A 47 -3.10 -7.15 -2.39
N VAL A 48 -3.80 -6.28 -3.12
CA VAL A 48 -3.24 -5.08 -3.74
C VAL A 48 -3.85 -3.87 -3.08
N LEU A 49 -3.00 -2.89 -2.75
CA LEU A 49 -3.38 -1.62 -2.15
C LEU A 49 -3.10 -0.49 -3.14
N TYR A 50 -4.09 0.35 -3.37
CA TYR A 50 -3.96 1.56 -4.19
C TYR A 50 -4.18 2.79 -3.32
N PRO A 51 -3.43 3.88 -3.53
CA PRO A 51 -3.88 5.21 -3.13
C PRO A 51 -5.25 5.52 -3.74
N GLU A 52 -6.09 6.28 -3.03
CA GLU A 52 -7.45 6.60 -3.50
C GLU A 52 -7.41 7.47 -4.77
N SER A 53 -6.43 8.37 -4.88
CA SER A 53 -6.23 9.18 -6.10
C SER A 53 -6.01 8.30 -7.34
N VAL A 54 -5.08 7.36 -7.26
CA VAL A 54 -4.73 6.44 -8.36
C VAL A 54 -5.92 5.56 -8.73
N TRP A 55 -6.69 5.10 -7.75
CA TRP A 55 -7.89 4.31 -8.01
C TRP A 55 -8.97 5.10 -8.74
N ASN A 56 -9.14 6.39 -8.42
CA ASN A 56 -10.16 7.25 -9.03
C ASN A 56 -9.79 7.74 -10.44
N GLU A 57 -8.53 7.59 -10.85
CA GLU A 57 -8.06 7.90 -12.21
C GLU A 57 -8.29 6.75 -13.20
N GLU A 58 -8.61 5.54 -12.72
CA GLU A 58 -9.05 4.41 -13.55
C GLU A 58 -10.58 4.39 -13.77
#